data_AF-I6LE76-F1
#
_entry.id   AF-I6LE76-F1
#
_cell.length_a   1.000
_cell.length_b   1.000
_cell.length_c   1.000
_cell.angle_alpha   90.00
_cell.angle_beta   90.00
_cell.angle_gamma   90.00
#
_symmetry.space_group_name_H-M   'P 1'
#
loop_
_entity.id
_entity.type
_entity.pdbx_description
1 polymer ?
#
loop_
_entity_poly.entity_id
_entity_poly.type
_entity_poly.pdbx_seq_one_letter_code
_entity_poly.pdbx_strand_id
1 'polypeptide(L)' 'VVFKVCHPNMDLPYLKISAKNKKLEDEAEGFQLHQVYIDINNSQVTLQTGHNVLINGKQ' A
#
# COMPACT_ATOMS: atom_id res chain seq x y z
N VAL A 1 -7.71 -2.51 2.90
CA VAL A 1 -7.62 -1.79 1.60
C VAL A 1 -8.14 -0.39 1.82
N VAL A 2 -7.42 0.63 1.35
CA VAL A 2 -7.84 2.04 1.53
C VAL A 2 -8.65 2.49 0.33
N PHE A 3 -8.18 2.19 -0.88
CA PHE A 3 -8.84 2.59 -2.12
C PHE A 3 -8.64 1.52 -3.20
N LYS A 4 -9.63 1.36 -4.07
CA LYS A 4 -9.58 0.46 -5.22
C LYS A 4 -10.46 1.04 -6.32
N VAL A 5 -9.94 1.13 -7.55
CA VAL A 5 -10.74 1.39 -8.75
C VAL A 5 -11.15 0.04 -9.34
N CYS A 6 -12.45 -0.23 -9.33
CA CYS A 6 -13.03 -1.40 -9.99
C CYS A 6 -13.65 -0.96 -11.32
N HIS A 7 -13.25 -1.57 -12.42
CA HIS A 7 -13.93 -1.39 -13.71
C HIS A 7 -14.82 -2.62 -13.96
N PRO A 8 -16.09 -2.47 -14.39
CA PRO A 8 -17.01 -3.59 -14.60
C PRO A 8 -16.51 -4.70 -15.56
N ASN A 9 -15.50 -4.38 -16.37
CA ASN A 9 -14.97 -5.22 -17.45
C ASN A 9 -13.50 -5.59 -17.22
N MET A 10 -12.98 -5.43 -16.00
CA MET A 10 -11.62 -5.85 -15.64
C MET A 10 -11.67 -6.79 -14.44
N ASP A 11 -11.04 -7.96 -14.57
CA ASP A 11 -10.94 -8.95 -13.49
C ASP A 11 -10.05 -8.46 -12.33
N LEU A 12 -9.16 -7.50 -12.60
CA LEU A 12 -8.24 -6.93 -11.63
C LEU A 12 -8.47 -5.42 -11.48
N PRO A 13 -8.25 -4.85 -10.27
CA PRO A 13 -8.23 -3.41 -10.12
C PRO A 13 -7.16 -2.78 -10.99
N TYR A 14 -7.57 -1.78 -11.77
CA TYR A 14 -6.62 -0.92 -12.49
C TYR A 14 -5.66 -0.22 -11.53
N LEU A 15 -6.18 0.19 -10.37
CA LEU A 15 -5.45 0.84 -9.28
C LEU A 15 -5.98 0.33 -7.94
N LYS A 16 -5.09 -0.08 -7.04
CA LYS A 16 -5.41 -0.43 -5.64
C LYS A 16 -4.37 0.17 -4.71
N ILE A 17 -4.84 0.86 -3.68
CA ILE A 17 -4.02 1.40 -2.60
C ILE A 17 -4.36 0.65 -1.32
N SER A 18 -3.34 0.06 -0.72
CA SER A 18 -3.44 -0.59 0.58
C SER A 18 -2.33 -0.13 1.51
N ALA A 19 -2.58 -0.29 2.80
CA ALA A 19 -1.69 0.20 3.84
C ALA A 19 -1.53 -0.88 4.91
N LYS A 20 -0.32 -0.97 5.44
CA LYS A 20 0.01 -1.77 6.62
C LYS A 20 0.40 -0.82 7.74
N ASN A 21 -0.32 -0.93 8.84
CA ASN A 21 -0.04 -0.17 10.05
C ASN A 21 0.95 -0.97 10.92
N LYS A 22 1.85 -0.27 11.60
CA LYS A 22 2.60 -0.84 12.72
C LYS A 22 1.69 -0.82 13.94
N LYS A 23 1.59 -1.96 14.62
CA LYS A 23 0.96 -2.02 15.94
C LYS A 23 1.95 -1.36 16.92
N LEU A 24 1.55 -0.27 17.56
CA LEU A 24 2.33 0.31 18.65
C LEU A 24 2.17 -0.62 19.86
N GLU A 25 3.27 -1.00 20.49
CA GLU A 25 3.28 -1.96 21.60
C GLU A 25 2.79 -1.36 22.92
N ASP A 26 2.65 -0.04 22.99
CA ASP A 26 2.10 0.66 24.14
C ASP A 26 0.84 1.45 23.76
N GLU A 27 -0.02 1.57 24.78
CA GLU A 27 -1.38 2.09 24.97
C GLU A 27 -1.78 3.42 24.28
N ALA A 28 -1.07 3.86 23.24
CA ALA A 28 -1.52 4.95 22.39
C ALA A 28 -2.59 4.43 21.42
N GLU A 29 -3.79 5.01 21.47
CA GLU A 29 -4.91 4.80 20.52
C GLU A 29 -4.59 5.31 19.09
N GLY A 30 -3.39 5.04 18.58
CA GLY A 30 -2.89 5.52 17.31
C GLY A 30 -2.45 4.37 16.41
N PHE A 31 -2.73 4.50 15.12
CA PHE A 31 -2.15 3.63 14.10
C PHE A 31 -1.08 4.39 13.34
N GLN A 32 0.16 3.90 13.39
CA GLN A 32 1.23 4.45 12.55
C GLN A 32 1.28 3.70 11.22
N LEU A 33 1.12 4.44 10.12
CA LEU A 33 1.36 3.91 8.78
C LEU A 33 2.82 3.52 8.61
N HIS A 34 3.07 2.25 8.34
CA HIS A 34 4.42 1.70 8.17
C HIS A 34 4.77 1.49 6.70
N GLN A 35 3.83 0.93 5.93
CA GLN A 35 3.99 0.65 4.52
C GLN A 35 2.71 0.99 3.76
N VAL A 36 2.85 1.59 2.59
CA VAL A 36 1.78 1.79 1.61
C VAL A 36 2.14 1.05 0.33
N TYR A 37 1.20 0.27 -0.17
CA TYR A 37 1.31 -0.46 -1.42
C TYR A 37 0.35 0.15 -2.43
N ILE A 38 0.89 0.52 -3.58
CA ILE A 38 0.14 1.07 -4.71
C ILE A 38 0.31 0.08 -5.86
N ASP A 39 -0.71 -0.74 -6.09
CA ASP A 39 -0.77 -1.65 -7.23
C ASP A 39 -1.42 -0.89 -8.40
N ILE A 40 -0.67 -0.69 -9.48
CA ILE A 40 -1.13 -0.04 -10.71
C ILE A 40 -0.80 -0.95 -11.88
N ASN A 41 -1.82 -1.44 -12.58
CA ASN A 41 -1.65 -2.45 -13.63
C ASN A 41 -0.81 -3.64 -13.12
N ASN A 42 0.32 -3.96 -13.77
CA ASN A 42 1.23 -5.05 -13.39
C ASN A 42 2.43 -4.57 -12.56
N SER A 43 2.36 -3.36 -11.99
CA SER A 43 3.42 -2.80 -11.17
C SER A 43 2.95 -2.55 -9.74
N GLN A 44 3.83 -2.80 -8.78
CA GLN A 44 3.64 -2.47 -7.38
C GLN A 44 4.67 -1.42 -6.97
N VAL A 45 4.20 -0.29 -6.46
CA VAL A 45 5.03 0.70 -5.80
C VAL A 45 4.87 0.52 -4.29
N THR A 46 5.98 0.37 -3.58
CA THR A 46 6.01 0.29 -2.11
C THR A 46 6.65 1.54 -1.54
N LEU A 47 5.91 2.22 -0.67
CA LEU A 47 6.39 3.34 0.14
C LEU A 47 6.56 2.85 1.57
N GLN A 48 7.74 3.03 2.15
CA GLN A 48 8.04 2.60 3.52
C GLN A 48 8.76 3.71 4.28
N THR A 49 8.31 3.98 5.49
CA THR A 49 8.90 5.02 6.36
C THR A 49 10.38 4.71 6.62
N GLY A 50 11.27 5.65 6.25
CA GLY A 50 12.71 5.53 6.44
C GLY A 50 13.46 4.74 5.35
N HIS A 51 12.78 4.36 4.26
CA HIS A 51 13.39 3.64 3.14
C HIS A 51 13.10 4.34 1.81
N ASN A 52 13.89 3.99 0.78
CA ASN A 52 13.61 4.42 -0.58
C ASN A 52 12.35 3.75 -1.13
N VAL A 53 11.76 4.40 -2.12
CA VAL A 53 10.64 3.84 -2.87
C VAL A 53 11.09 2.59 -3.61
N LEU A 54 10.28 1.54 -3.57
CA LEU A 54 10.52 0.32 -4.35
C LEU A 54 9.47 0.19 -5.46
N ILE A 55 9.92 -0.11 -6.67
CA ILE A 55 9.10 -0.49 -7.81
C ILE A 55 9.33 -1.97 -8.08
N ASN A 56 8.28 -2.78 -7.97
CA ASN A 56 8.35 -4.24 -8.13
C ASN A 56 9.44 -4.89 -7.26
N GLY A 57 9.61 -4.36 -6.04
CA GLY A 57 10.62 -4.82 -5.07
C GLY A 57 12.06 -4.35 -5.35
N LYS A 58 12.27 -3.52 -6.37
CA LYS A 58 13.58 -2.94 -6.72
C LYS A 58 13.61 -1.45 -6.45
N GLN A 59 14.77 -0.93 -6.10
CA GLN A 59 15.00 0.52 -5.96
C GLN A 59 15.30 1.16 -7.31
#